data_AF-A0A2S2PXS7-F1
#
_entry.id   AF-A0A2S2PXS7-F1
#
_cell.length_a   1.000
_cell.length_b   1.000
_cell.length_c   1.000
_cell.angle_alpha   90.00
_cell.angle_beta   90.00
_cell.angle_gamma   90.00
#
_symmetry.space_group_name_H-M   'P 1'
#
loop_
_entity.id
_entity.type
_entity.pdbx_description
1 polymer ?
#
loop_
_entity_poly.entity_id
_entity_poly.type
_entity_poly.pdbx_seq_one_letter_code
_entity_poly.pdbx_strand_id
1 'polypeptide(L)'
;MKSEQTTVVSENPLKKKLEVVIEKNSGFKTMKHISNILEGKATSRNNTIPEELTADDMAHLKFAPMTSVDVERSFSRYKTTLADNRRRFLFENIKQHLIIQCYETKDKRKKNEEEDGQEDN
;
A
#
# COMPACT_ATOMS: atom_id res chain seq x y z
N MET A 1 -25.38 41.35 25.62
CA MET A 1 -24.79 40.00 25.71
C MET A 1 -24.99 39.32 24.37
N LYS A 2 -23.93 39.15 23.58
CA LYS A 2 -24.00 38.37 22.33
C LYS A 2 -23.77 36.91 22.69
N SER A 3 -24.72 36.05 22.38
CA SER A 3 -24.60 34.61 22.50
C SER A 3 -23.68 34.09 21.39
N GLU A 4 -22.60 33.42 21.80
CA GLU A 4 -21.79 32.59 20.92
C GLU A 4 -22.63 31.39 20.45
N GLN A 5 -22.85 31.29 19.15
CA GLN A 5 -23.39 30.08 18.54
C GLN A 5 -22.23 29.13 18.28
N THR A 6 -22.11 28.11 19.14
CA THR A 6 -21.26 26.95 18.91
C THR A 6 -21.77 26.20 17.67
N THR A 7 -21.02 26.29 16.58
CA THR A 7 -21.28 25.53 15.36
C THR A 7 -20.99 24.05 15.63
N VAL A 8 -22.02 23.27 15.96
CA VAL A 8 -21.92 21.81 16.02
C VAL A 8 -21.82 21.30 14.59
N VAL A 9 -20.61 21.19 14.06
CA VAL A 9 -20.35 20.55 12.78
C VAL A 9 -20.64 19.06 12.97
N SER A 10 -21.70 18.56 12.34
CA SER A 10 -22.00 17.12 12.37
C SER A 10 -20.83 16.40 11.68
N GLU A 11 -20.10 15.58 12.43
CA GLU A 11 -18.96 14.84 11.90
C GLU A 11 -19.45 13.90 10.79
N ASN A 12 -18.92 14.05 9.58
CA ASN A 12 -19.25 13.18 8.46
C ASN A 12 -18.88 11.72 8.84
N PRO A 13 -19.85 10.79 8.93
CA PRO A 13 -19.60 9.41 9.33
C PRO A 13 -18.56 8.70 8.45
N LEU A 14 -18.43 9.09 7.18
CA LEU A 14 -17.42 8.58 6.27
C LEU A 14 -16.01 9.00 6.67
N LYS A 15 -15.83 10.26 7.09
CA LYS A 15 -14.54 10.78 7.56
C LYS A 15 -14.06 10.01 8.79
N LYS A 16 -14.95 9.81 9.75
CA LYS A 16 -14.66 9.03 10.97
C LYS A 16 -14.28 7.58 10.65
N LYS A 17 -15.00 6.95 9.71
CA LYS A 17 -14.67 5.59 9.28
C LYS A 17 -13.29 5.52 8.62
N LEU A 18 -12.96 6.50 7.78
CA LEU A 18 -11.66 6.61 7.14
C LEU A 18 -10.52 6.78 8.17
N GLU A 19 -10.70 7.69 9.13
CA GLU A 19 -9.74 7.90 10.22
C GLU A 19 -9.49 6.62 11.01
N VAL A 20 -10.55 5.90 11.40
CA VAL A 20 -10.44 4.61 12.10
C VAL A 20 -9.67 3.56 11.29
N VAL A 21 -9.90 3.49 9.98
CA VAL A 21 -9.19 2.55 9.09
C VAL A 21 -7.70 2.91 9.00
N ILE A 22 -7.37 4.19 8.84
CA ILE A 22 -5.99 4.68 8.78
C ILE A 22 -5.28 4.45 10.12
N GLU A 23 -5.95 4.71 11.24
CA GLU A 23 -5.37 4.56 12.57
C GLU A 23 -5.04 3.10 12.91
N LYS A 24 -5.90 2.17 12.48
CA LYS A 24 -5.69 0.72 12.64
C LYS A 24 -4.58 0.17 11.76
N ASN A 25 -4.23 0.86 10.66
CA ASN A 25 -3.16 0.43 9.77
C ASN A 25 -1.80 1.00 10.23
N SER A 26 -1.10 0.25 11.09
CA SER A 26 0.26 0.62 11.55
C SER A 26 1.28 0.66 10.41
N GLY A 27 1.11 -0.20 9.38
CA GLY A 27 1.96 -0.23 8.19
C GLY A 27 1.90 1.09 7.41
N PHE A 28 0.71 1.68 7.28
CA PHE A 28 0.54 2.99 6.64
C PHE A 28 1.32 4.10 7.38
N LYS A 29 1.27 4.11 8.71
CA LYS A 29 2.04 5.09 9.53
C LYS A 29 3.54 4.93 9.32
N THR A 30 4.00 3.69 9.28
CA THR A 30 5.40 3.32 9.02
C THR A 30 5.85 3.81 7.64
N MET A 31 5.08 3.47 6.60
CA MET A 31 5.38 3.82 5.22
C MET A 31 5.36 5.34 5.00
N LYS A 32 4.41 6.05 5.64
CA LYS A 32 4.36 7.52 5.63
C LYS A 32 5.60 8.14 6.26
N HIS A 33 6.10 7.58 7.37
CA HIS A 33 7.32 8.08 8.00
C HIS A 33 8.56 7.83 7.13
N ILE A 34 8.64 6.66 6.49
CA ILE A 34 9.71 6.34 5.54
C ILE A 34 9.69 7.31 4.35
N SER A 35 8.52 7.60 3.77
CA SER A 35 8.38 8.61 2.71
C SER A 35 8.88 9.98 3.15
N ASN A 36 8.51 10.42 4.35
CA ASN A 36 8.99 11.70 4.90
C ASN A 36 10.52 11.74 5.06
N ILE A 37 11.16 10.63 5.44
CA ILE A 37 12.62 10.54 5.53
C ILE A 37 13.24 10.64 4.12
N LEU A 38 12.71 9.91 3.15
CA LEU A 38 13.21 9.91 1.77
C LEU A 38 13.03 11.27 1.07
N GLU A 39 11.98 12.00 1.44
CA GLU A 39 11.71 13.37 0.97
C GLU A 39 12.50 14.45 1.74
N GLY A 40 13.27 14.07 2.76
CA GLY A 40 14.03 15.00 3.60
C GLY A 40 13.17 15.84 4.56
N LYS A 41 11.90 15.49 4.75
CA LYS A 41 10.97 16.14 5.70
C LYS A 41 11.14 15.67 7.14
N ALA A 42 11.74 14.51 7.34
CA ALA A 42 12.05 13.95 8.66
C ALA A 42 13.51 13.48 8.71
N THR A 43 14.20 13.79 9.81
CA THR A 43 15.65 13.55 9.93
C THR A 43 15.99 12.22 10.60
N SER A 44 15.05 11.61 11.34
CA SER A 44 15.33 10.46 12.20
C SER A 44 14.30 9.34 12.11
N ARG A 45 14.80 8.10 12.27
CA ARG A 45 13.98 6.92 12.51
C ARG A 45 13.15 7.13 13.78
N ASN A 46 11.86 6.81 13.72
CA ASN A 46 10.97 6.85 14.88
C ASN A 46 10.59 5.42 15.31
N ASN A 47 9.83 5.30 16.39
CA ASN A 47 9.37 4.02 16.93
C ASN A 47 8.40 3.26 16.01
N THR A 48 7.95 3.84 14.89
CA THR A 48 7.08 3.14 13.92
C THR A 48 7.88 2.32 12.93
N ILE A 49 9.16 2.63 12.71
CA ILE A 49 10.03 1.88 11.80
C ILE A 49 10.74 0.77 12.60
N PRO A 50 10.56 -0.51 12.23
CA PRO A 50 11.27 -1.63 12.86
C PRO A 50 12.79 -1.46 12.83
N GLU A 51 13.48 -1.91 13.86
CA GLU A 51 14.94 -1.81 13.95
C GLU A 51 15.67 -2.73 12.98
N GLU A 52 15.01 -3.81 12.57
CA GLU A 52 15.48 -4.74 11.55
C GLU A 52 15.51 -4.10 10.15
N LEU A 53 14.75 -3.03 9.92
CA LEU A 53 14.66 -2.38 8.61
C LEU A 53 15.88 -1.47 8.40
N THR A 54 16.76 -1.86 7.49
CA THR A 54 17.99 -1.11 7.22
C THR A 54 17.73 0.14 6.37
N ALA A 55 18.71 1.04 6.32
CA ALA A 55 18.63 2.21 5.44
C ALA A 55 18.56 1.82 3.95
N ASP A 56 19.20 0.71 3.57
CA ASP A 56 19.13 0.18 2.21
C ASP A 56 17.72 -0.33 1.89
N ASP A 57 17.12 -1.10 2.80
CA ASP A 57 15.72 -1.55 2.63
C ASP A 57 14.76 -0.36 2.47
N MET A 58 14.92 0.68 3.29
CA MET A 58 14.12 1.90 3.20
C MET A 58 14.27 2.62 1.86
N ALA A 59 15.48 2.66 1.30
CA ALA A 59 15.73 3.29 0.00
C ALA A 59 14.96 2.60 -1.14
N HIS A 60 14.75 1.29 -1.04
CA HIS A 60 13.96 0.51 -2.00
C HIS A 60 12.45 0.73 -1.86
N LEU A 61 11.97 1.14 -0.68
CA LEU A 61 10.55 1.41 -0.45
C LEU A 61 10.03 2.67 -1.17
N LYS A 62 10.89 3.49 -1.77
CA LYS A 62 10.47 4.60 -2.65
C LYS A 62 9.60 4.16 -3.83
N PHE A 63 9.71 2.89 -4.22
CA PHE A 63 8.93 2.29 -5.30
C PHE A 63 7.68 1.54 -4.80
N ALA A 64 7.47 1.47 -3.49
CA ALA A 64 6.33 0.78 -2.91
C ALA A 64 5.05 1.62 -3.14
N PRO A 65 3.98 1.02 -3.69
CA PRO A 65 2.70 1.71 -3.80
C PRO A 65 2.15 2.05 -2.41
N MET A 66 1.84 3.33 -2.17
CA MET A 66 1.19 3.79 -0.93
C MET A 66 -0.28 3.37 -0.84
N THR A 67 -0.87 2.91 -1.94
CA THR A 67 -2.26 2.47 -2.05
C THR A 67 -2.38 1.01 -1.61
N SER A 68 -3.14 0.78 -0.52
CA SER A 68 -3.43 -0.57 -0.03
C SER A 68 -4.20 -1.43 -1.04
N VAL A 69 -4.88 -0.82 -2.00
CA VAL A 69 -5.69 -1.51 -3.02
C VAL A 69 -4.83 -2.40 -3.92
N ASP A 70 -3.69 -1.90 -4.38
CA ASP A 70 -2.81 -2.67 -5.27
C ASP A 70 -2.11 -3.79 -4.52
N VAL A 71 -1.77 -3.53 -3.25
CA VAL A 71 -1.20 -4.51 -2.35
C VAL A 71 -2.22 -5.63 -2.06
N GLU A 72 -3.46 -5.29 -1.65
CA GLU A 72 -4.52 -6.27 -1.41
C GLU A 72 -4.87 -7.11 -2.65
N ARG A 73 -4.97 -6.48 -3.82
CA ARG A 73 -5.26 -7.18 -5.08
C ARG A 73 -4.11 -8.15 -5.43
N SER A 74 -2.87 -7.78 -5.16
CA SER A 74 -1.69 -8.63 -5.37
C SER A 74 -1.66 -9.80 -4.38
N PHE A 75 -1.85 -9.53 -3.08
CA PHE A 75 -1.88 -10.56 -2.05
C PHE A 75 -3.05 -11.54 -2.22
N SER A 76 -4.22 -11.06 -2.66
CA SER A 76 -5.36 -11.93 -3.00
C SER A 76 -5.00 -12.92 -4.12
N ARG A 77 -4.24 -12.47 -5.12
CA ARG A 77 -3.77 -13.34 -6.21
C ARG A 77 -2.71 -14.34 -5.75
N TYR A 78 -1.80 -13.93 -4.87
CA TYR A 78 -0.75 -14.80 -4.33
C TYR A 78 -1.27 -15.74 -3.22
N LYS A 79 -2.49 -15.53 -2.73
CA LYS A 79 -3.10 -16.31 -1.66
C LYS A 79 -3.08 -17.81 -1.94
N THR A 80 -3.21 -18.25 -3.19
CA THR A 80 -3.17 -19.67 -3.55
C THR A 80 -1.77 -20.28 -3.54
N THR A 81 -0.74 -19.46 -3.76
CA THR A 81 0.67 -19.88 -3.79
C THR A 81 1.34 -19.75 -2.43
N LEU A 82 0.95 -18.74 -1.65
CA LEU A 82 1.49 -18.44 -0.31
C LEU A 82 0.68 -19.06 0.84
N ALA A 83 -0.51 -19.60 0.59
CA ALA A 83 -1.24 -20.35 1.62
C ALA A 83 -0.58 -21.70 1.89
N ASP A 84 -0.61 -22.09 3.17
CA ASP A 84 0.00 -23.32 3.70
C ASP A 84 -0.47 -24.63 3.00
N ASN A 85 -1.60 -24.57 2.30
CA ASN A 85 -2.23 -25.72 1.70
C ASN A 85 -2.56 -25.48 0.22
N ARG A 86 -1.77 -26.07 -0.68
CA ARG A 86 -2.21 -26.69 -1.96
C ARG A 86 -1.07 -27.25 -2.83
N ARG A 87 0.19 -26.83 -2.63
CA ARG A 87 1.37 -27.43 -3.27
C ARG A 87 2.58 -27.23 -2.34
N ARG A 88 3.22 -28.30 -1.87
CA ARG A 88 4.49 -28.22 -1.12
C ARG A 88 5.60 -27.79 -2.10
N PHE A 89 5.62 -26.51 -2.45
CA PHE A 89 6.69 -25.96 -3.24
C PHE A 89 7.95 -25.86 -2.39
N LEU A 90 9.09 -26.21 -2.99
CA LEU A 90 10.38 -25.76 -2.47
C LEU A 90 10.45 -24.23 -2.57
N PHE A 91 11.23 -23.61 -1.70
CA PHE A 91 11.35 -22.14 -1.66
C PHE A 91 11.72 -21.54 -3.02
N GLU A 92 12.65 -22.17 -3.75
CA GLU A 92 13.03 -21.75 -5.10
C GLU A 92 11.85 -21.78 -6.09
N ASN A 93 10.97 -22.78 -5.97
CA ASN A 93 9.80 -22.89 -6.83
C ASN A 93 8.76 -21.81 -6.50
N ILE A 94 8.62 -21.43 -5.22
CA ILE A 94 7.76 -20.32 -4.80
C ILE A 94 8.29 -19.01 -5.39
N LYS A 95 9.60 -18.77 -5.30
CA LYS A 95 10.26 -17.57 -5.84
C LYS A 95 10.02 -17.44 -7.34
N GLN A 96 10.23 -18.52 -8.11
CA GLN A 96 9.97 -18.53 -9.54
C GLN A 96 8.49 -18.27 -9.86
N HIS A 97 7.58 -18.90 -9.14
CA HIS A 97 6.14 -18.73 -9.36
C HIS A 97 5.68 -17.30 -9.06
N LEU A 98 6.20 -16.69 -7.98
CA LEU A 98 5.92 -15.30 -7.62
C LEU A 98 6.41 -14.34 -8.72
N ILE A 99 7.61 -14.58 -9.26
CA ILE A 99 8.17 -13.80 -10.37
C ILE A 99 7.24 -13.83 -11.59
N ILE A 100 6.81 -15.02 -12.02
CA ILE A 100 5.90 -15.18 -13.18
C ILE A 100 4.59 -14.43 -12.95
N GLN A 101 3.95 -14.64 -11.79
CA GLN A 101 2.68 -13.97 -11.49
C GLN A 101 2.82 -12.44 -11.42
N CYS A 102 3.95 -11.92 -10.91
CA CYS A 102 4.28 -10.50 -10.91
C CYS A 102 4.38 -9.92 -12.34
N TYR A 103 5.04 -10.63 -13.27
CA TYR A 103 5.24 -10.15 -14.64
C TYR A 103 3.98 -10.24 -15.49
N GLU A 104 3.16 -11.30 -15.35
CA GLU A 104 1.85 -11.38 -16.01
C GLU A 104 0.93 -10.20 -15.65
N THR A 105 1.13 -9.57 -14.48
CA THR A 105 0.37 -8.36 -14.10
C THR A 105 0.73 -7.12 -14.91
N LYS A 106 1.95 -7.07 -15.47
CA LYS A 106 2.46 -5.88 -16.18
C LYS A 106 1.99 -5.90 -17.63
N ASP A 107 1.97 -7.06 -18.27
CA ASP A 107 1.49 -7.19 -19.65
C ASP A 107 -0.02 -6.95 -19.80
N LYS A 108 -0.82 -7.31 -18.78
CA LYS A 108 -2.26 -7.01 -18.79
C LYS A 108 -2.56 -5.53 -18.54
N ARG A 109 -1.67 -4.79 -17.85
CA ARG A 109 -1.83 -3.35 -17.62
C ARG A 109 -1.54 -2.53 -18.87
N LYS A 110 -0.51 -2.91 -19.64
CA LYS A 110 -0.20 -2.26 -20.93
C LYS A 110 -1.35 -2.35 -21.94
N LYS A 111 -2.05 -3.49 -21.99
CA LYS A 111 -3.20 -3.68 -22.89
C LYS A 111 -4.41 -2.82 -22.53
N ASN A 112 -4.65 -2.62 -21.23
CA ASN A 112 -5.80 -1.81 -20.79
C ASN A 112 -5.57 -0.30 -20.98
N GLU A 113 -4.31 0.16 -20.97
CA GLU A 113 -3.98 1.57 -21.23
C GLU A 113 -4.03 1.92 -22.74
N GLU A 114 -3.96 0.92 -23.64
CA GLU A 114 -4.07 1.11 -25.10
C GLU A 114 -5.52 1.05 -25.61
N GLU A 115 -6.46 0.43 -24.87
CA GLU A 115 -7.88 0.32 -25.28
C GLU A 115 -8.76 1.50 -24.84
N ASP A 116 -8.32 2.32 -23.88
CA ASP A 116 -9.07 3.50 -23.39
C ASP A 116 -8.80 4.78 -24.22
N GLY A 117 -7.98 4.70 -25.28
CA GLY A 117 -7.55 5.84 -26.10
C GLY A 117 -8.29 6.05 -27.42
N GLN A 118 -9.35 5.29 -27.70
CA GLN A 118 -10.15 5.46 -28.92
C GLN A 118 -11.44 6.22 -28.59
N GLU A 119 -11.30 7.54 -28.46
CA GLU A 119 -12.45 8.46 -28.51
C GLU A 119 -13.11 8.38 -29.89
N ASP A 120 -14.42 8.19 -29.86
CA ASP A 120 -15.32 8.24 -31.01
C ASP A 120 -15.10 9.52 -31.83
N ASN A 121 -14.78 9.37 -33.13
CA ASN A 121 -14.88 10.42 -34.15
C ASN A 121 -16.17 10.24 -34.96
#